data_AF-A0A0F9IGX8-F1
#
_entry.id   AF-A0A0F9IGX8-F1
#
_cell.length_a   1.000
_cell.length_b   1.000
_cell.length_c   1.000
_cell.angle_alpha   90.00
_cell.angle_beta   90.00
_cell.angle_gamma   90.00
#
_symmetry.space_group_name_H-M   'P 1'
#
loop_
_entity.id
_entity.type
_entity.pdbx_description
1 polymer ?
#
loop_
_entity_poly.entity_id
_entity_poly.type
_entity_poly.pdbx_seq_one_letter_code
_entity_poly.pdbx_strand_id
1 'polypeptide(L)'
;DGDLPGLRSYASPYVQALPPEARRSLHETMRASGKAHHLDRAKRRGLYERMLTTLRADPFDTEAAAAVLAAQGEAAATVQEVAHSAWLAQVSAMDAASRAAYADKLQERFETGRQRKKDKREGSPER
;
A
#
# COMPACT_ATOMS: atom_id res chain seq x y z
N ASP A 1 -6.78 -14.83 10.14
CA ASP A 1 -6.41 -13.42 9.91
C ASP A 1 -5.99 -13.17 8.47
N GLY A 2 -6.93 -12.67 7.67
CA GLY A 2 -6.73 -12.37 6.25
C GLY A 2 -6.01 -11.04 6.08
N ASP A 3 -4.68 -11.07 6.17
CA ASP A 3 -3.82 -9.92 5.92
C ASP A 3 -3.89 -9.57 4.42
N LEU A 4 -4.66 -8.55 4.09
CA LEU A 4 -4.84 -8.08 2.72
C LEU A 4 -3.68 -7.13 2.35
N PRO A 5 -2.85 -7.45 1.34
CA PRO A 5 -1.68 -6.65 1.00
C PRO A 5 -2.00 -5.23 0.55
N GLY A 6 -3.26 -4.90 0.20
CA GLY A 6 -3.61 -3.56 -0.28
C GLY A 6 -3.69 -2.48 0.80
N LEU A 7 -4.30 -2.79 1.97
CA LEU A 7 -4.63 -1.74 2.95
C LEU A 7 -3.45 -1.43 3.89
N ARG A 8 -2.65 -2.43 4.25
CA ARG A 8 -1.35 -2.22 4.93
C ARG A 8 -0.30 -1.61 3.98
N SER A 9 -0.38 -1.87 2.67
CA SER A 9 0.51 -1.25 1.67
C SER A 9 0.25 0.26 1.46
N TYR A 10 -0.94 0.77 1.81
CA TYR A 10 -1.20 2.22 1.79
C TYR A 10 -0.56 2.99 2.93
N ALA A 11 -0.18 2.28 3.97
CA ALA A 11 0.47 2.83 5.12
C ALA A 11 1.97 3.01 4.81
N SER A 12 2.27 3.58 3.64
CA SER A 12 3.58 4.17 3.37
C SER A 12 3.87 5.20 4.47
N PRO A 13 5.08 5.27 5.02
CA PRO A 13 5.43 6.19 6.09
C PRO A 13 5.05 7.65 5.75
N TYR A 14 5.09 8.01 4.46
CA TYR A 14 4.63 9.29 3.93
C TYR A 14 3.15 9.58 4.20
N VAL A 15 2.25 8.63 3.95
CA VAL A 15 0.81 8.78 4.20
C VAL A 15 0.51 8.71 5.69
N GLN A 16 1.20 7.86 6.45
CA GLN A 16 0.99 7.74 7.89
C GLN A 16 1.42 8.99 8.68
N ALA A 17 2.41 9.72 8.17
CA ALA A 17 2.91 10.96 8.76
C ALA A 17 1.99 12.17 8.50
N LEU A 18 1.05 12.08 7.55
CA LEU A 18 0.11 13.16 7.26
C LEU A 18 -0.81 13.47 8.45
N PRO A 19 -1.24 14.74 8.62
CA PRO A 19 -2.28 15.10 9.57
C PRO A 19 -3.56 14.26 9.39
N PRO A 20 -4.36 14.03 10.45
CA PRO A 20 -5.57 13.22 10.36
C PRO A 20 -6.54 13.64 9.26
N GLU A 21 -6.72 14.94 9.08
CA GLU A 21 -7.64 15.47 8.08
C GLU A 21 -7.11 15.35 6.65
N ALA A 22 -5.80 15.50 6.47
CA ALA A 22 -5.13 15.23 5.19
C ALA A 22 -5.22 13.75 4.81
N ARG A 23 -5.11 12.84 5.79
CA ARG A 23 -5.36 11.40 5.56
C ARG A 23 -6.80 11.13 5.15
N ARG A 24 -7.77 11.76 5.81
CA ARG A 24 -9.19 11.60 5.47
C ARG A 24 -9.50 12.09 4.06
N SER A 25 -9.01 13.29 3.71
CA SER A 25 -9.13 13.88 2.37
C SER A 25 -8.46 13.01 1.29
N LEU A 26 -7.28 12.46 1.58
CA LEU A 26 -6.61 11.48 0.72
C LEU A 26 -7.52 10.27 0.50
N HIS A 27 -8.03 9.65 1.57
CA HIS A 27 -8.95 8.50 1.48
C HIS A 27 -10.23 8.80 0.68
N GLU A 28 -10.79 10.00 0.81
CA GLU A 28 -11.97 10.42 0.06
C GLU A 28 -11.67 10.63 -1.43
N THR A 29 -10.57 11.31 -1.76
CA THR A 29 -10.10 11.51 -3.14
C THR A 29 -9.86 10.17 -3.83
N MET A 30 -9.20 9.28 -3.10
CA MET A 30 -8.98 7.91 -3.48
C MET A 30 -10.31 7.20 -3.78
N ARG A 31 -11.26 7.22 -2.84
CA ARG A 31 -12.58 6.59 -3.00
C ARG A 31 -13.36 7.17 -4.20
N ALA A 32 -13.34 8.49 -4.37
CA ALA A 32 -14.02 9.19 -5.45
C ALA A 32 -13.43 8.89 -6.83
N SER A 33 -12.12 8.63 -6.93
CA SER A 33 -11.47 8.28 -8.20
C SER A 33 -11.93 6.94 -8.79
N GLY A 34 -12.65 6.10 -8.03
CA GLY A 34 -13.00 4.73 -8.42
C GLY A 34 -11.79 3.78 -8.47
N LYS A 35 -10.56 4.30 -8.45
CA LYS A 35 -9.30 3.57 -8.55
C LYS A 35 -8.76 3.13 -7.19
N ALA A 36 -9.20 3.73 -6.09
CA ALA A 36 -8.84 3.27 -4.74
C ALA A 36 -9.68 2.10 -4.23
N HIS A 37 -10.68 1.68 -5.01
CA HIS A 37 -11.13 0.32 -4.89
C HIS A 37 -9.98 -0.56 -5.38
N HIS A 38 -9.03 -0.85 -4.48
CA HIS A 38 -8.19 -2.04 -4.53
C HIS A 38 -8.99 -3.09 -5.27
N LEU A 39 -8.61 -3.43 -6.52
CA LEU A 39 -9.28 -4.38 -7.40
C LEU A 39 -10.59 -4.84 -6.77
N ASP A 40 -11.72 -4.21 -7.12
CA ASP A 40 -13.04 -4.44 -6.51
C ASP A 40 -13.16 -5.87 -5.98
N ARG A 41 -13.70 -6.10 -4.79
CA ARG A 41 -13.58 -7.40 -4.08
C ARG A 41 -13.84 -8.60 -5.00
N ALA A 42 -14.76 -8.45 -5.95
CA ALA A 42 -14.99 -9.36 -7.09
C ALA A 42 -13.77 -9.55 -8.02
N LYS A 43 -13.16 -8.49 -8.56
CA LYS A 43 -11.91 -8.53 -9.37
C LYS A 43 -10.74 -9.17 -8.62
N ARG A 44 -10.52 -8.88 -7.33
CA ARG A 44 -9.48 -9.56 -6.52
C ARG A 44 -9.73 -11.06 -6.45
N ARG A 45 -10.96 -11.43 -6.15
CA ARG A 45 -11.38 -12.82 -6.07
C ARG A 45 -11.21 -13.51 -7.42
N GLY A 46 -11.56 -12.86 -8.52
CA GLY A 46 -11.38 -13.37 -9.87
C GLY A 46 -9.91 -13.61 -10.24
N LEU A 47 -9.00 -12.70 -9.89
CA LEU A 47 -7.56 -12.92 -10.11
C LEU A 47 -7.01 -14.06 -9.25
N TYR A 48 -7.50 -14.21 -8.02
CA TYR A 48 -7.11 -15.30 -7.14
C TYR A 48 -7.61 -16.66 -7.64
N GLU A 49 -8.89 -16.73 -8.05
CA GLU A 49 -9.49 -17.92 -8.65
C GLU A 49 -8.76 -18.29 -9.95
N ARG A 50 -8.39 -17.30 -10.78
CA ARG A 50 -7.62 -17.53 -12.01
C ARG A 50 -6.23 -18.11 -11.72
N MET A 51 -5.50 -17.58 -10.74
CA MET A 51 -4.22 -18.14 -10.31
C MET A 51 -4.37 -19.57 -9.79
N LEU A 52 -5.41 -19.86 -8.99
CA LEU A 52 -5.68 -21.21 -8.51
C LEU A 52 -5.93 -22.20 -9.64
N THR A 53 -6.68 -21.79 -10.67
CA THR A 53 -6.91 -22.62 -11.87
C THR A 53 -5.60 -22.86 -12.62
N THR A 54 -4.80 -21.82 -12.85
CA THR A 54 -3.52 -21.95 -13.54
C THR A 54 -2.53 -22.85 -12.81
N LEU A 55 -2.44 -22.74 -11.47
CA LEU A 55 -1.56 -23.59 -10.66
C LEU A 55 -1.98 -25.07 -10.64
N ARG A 56 -3.25 -25.36 -10.93
CA ARG A 56 -3.79 -26.74 -10.99
C ARG A 56 -3.80 -27.31 -12.41
N ALA A 57 -3.43 -26.53 -13.42
CA ALA A 57 -3.37 -26.98 -14.79
C ALA A 57 -2.21 -27.97 -14.99
N ASP A 58 -2.46 -29.01 -15.79
CA ASP A 58 -1.45 -29.96 -16.24
C ASP A 58 -1.53 -30.08 -17.78
N PRO A 59 -0.49 -29.64 -18.51
CA PRO A 59 0.75 -29.05 -18.01
C PRO A 59 0.55 -27.66 -17.39
N PHE A 60 1.48 -27.24 -16.53
CA PHE A 60 1.46 -25.91 -15.92
C PHE A 60 1.60 -24.81 -16.98
N ASP A 61 0.64 -23.89 -17.00
CA ASP A 61 0.63 -22.75 -17.92
C ASP A 61 1.35 -21.55 -17.31
N THR A 62 2.66 -21.46 -17.62
CA THR A 62 3.52 -20.37 -17.16
C THR A 62 3.09 -18.99 -17.68
N GLU A 63 2.57 -18.89 -18.90
CA GLU A 63 2.15 -17.63 -19.50
C GLU A 63 0.88 -17.10 -18.83
N ALA A 64 -0.09 -17.97 -18.56
CA ALA A 64 -1.29 -17.61 -17.81
C ALA A 64 -0.94 -17.15 -16.38
N ALA A 65 0.05 -17.78 -15.73
CA ALA A 65 0.47 -17.38 -14.39
C ALA A 65 1.13 -15.99 -14.41
N ALA A 66 2.01 -15.76 -15.39
CA ALA A 66 2.66 -14.47 -15.59
C ALA A 66 1.63 -13.36 -15.87
N ALA A 67 0.60 -13.62 -16.69
CA ALA A 67 -0.47 -12.67 -16.97
C ALA A 67 -1.27 -12.28 -15.72
N VAL A 68 -1.55 -13.23 -14.81
CA VAL A 68 -2.23 -12.92 -13.55
C VAL A 68 -1.35 -12.06 -12.64
N LEU A 69 -0.05 -12.36 -12.53
CA LEU A 69 0.89 -11.56 -11.75
C LEU A 69 1.05 -10.14 -12.32
N ALA A 70 1.12 -9.99 -13.65
CA ALA A 70 1.17 -8.70 -14.31
C ALA A 70 -0.09 -7.85 -14.00
N ALA A 71 -1.27 -8.45 -14.11
CA ALA A 71 -2.53 -7.77 -13.79
C ALA A 71 -2.61 -7.33 -12.31
N GLN A 72 -2.05 -8.11 -11.39
CA GLN A 72 -1.93 -7.71 -9.99
C GLN A 72 -0.95 -6.52 -9.82
N GLY A 73 0.17 -6.54 -10.53
CA GLY A 73 1.17 -5.47 -10.53
C GLY A 73 0.63 -4.14 -11.08
N GLU A 74 -0.04 -4.16 -12.22
CA GLU A 74 -0.67 -2.97 -12.83
C GLU A 74 -1.72 -2.33 -11.91
N ALA A 75 -2.54 -3.18 -11.27
CA ALA A 75 -3.51 -2.71 -10.29
C ALA A 75 -2.84 -2.03 -9.09
N ALA A 76 -1.73 -2.58 -8.59
CA ALA A 76 -0.96 -1.98 -7.51
C ALA A 76 -0.29 -0.65 -7.93
N ALA A 77 0.28 -0.60 -9.15
CA ALA A 77 0.92 0.60 -9.69
C ALA A 77 -0.07 1.76 -9.85
N THR A 78 -1.24 1.51 -10.44
CA THR A 78 -2.30 2.51 -10.63
C THR A 78 -2.74 3.12 -9.28
N VAL A 79 -2.86 2.27 -8.27
CA VAL A 79 -3.23 2.66 -6.92
C VAL A 79 -2.13 3.54 -6.30
N GLN A 80 -0.86 3.13 -6.43
CA GLN A 80 0.29 3.89 -5.97
C GLN A 80 0.39 5.28 -6.64
N GLU A 81 0.15 5.38 -7.95
CA GLU A 81 0.16 6.65 -8.69
C GLU A 81 -0.88 7.65 -8.17
N VAL A 82 -2.11 7.18 -7.92
CA VAL A 82 -3.18 8.01 -7.34
C VAL A 82 -2.80 8.46 -5.94
N ALA A 83 -2.21 7.56 -5.14
CA ALA A 83 -1.72 7.88 -3.80
C ALA A 83 -0.67 8.99 -3.82
N HIS A 84 0.33 8.85 -4.68
CA HIS A 84 1.42 9.81 -4.84
C HIS A 84 0.90 11.17 -5.29
N SER A 85 0.00 11.19 -6.27
CA SER A 85 -0.58 12.43 -6.79
C SER A 85 -1.37 13.18 -5.72
N ALA A 86 -2.22 12.46 -4.97
CA ALA A 86 -3.02 13.08 -3.92
C ALA A 86 -2.17 13.47 -2.70
N TRP A 87 -1.14 12.70 -2.34
CA TRP A 87 -0.16 13.11 -1.34
C TRP A 87 0.58 14.39 -1.74
N LEU A 88 1.02 14.48 -2.99
CA LEU A 88 1.73 15.66 -3.50
C LEU A 88 0.84 16.91 -3.44
N ALA A 89 -0.45 16.77 -3.77
CA ALA A 89 -1.42 17.86 -3.65
C ALA A 89 -1.55 18.36 -2.20
N GLN A 90 -1.59 17.45 -1.22
CA GLN A 90 -1.64 17.82 0.20
C GLN A 90 -0.39 18.57 0.65
N VAL A 91 0.81 18.06 0.33
CA VAL A 91 2.08 18.70 0.72
C VAL A 91 2.25 20.05 0.04
N SER A 92 1.79 20.20 -1.20
CA SER A 92 1.85 21.45 -1.95
C SER A 92 0.93 22.53 -1.37
N ALA A 93 -0.17 22.14 -0.72
CA ALA A 93 -1.09 23.05 -0.04
C ALA A 93 -0.61 23.49 1.35
N MET A 94 0.43 22.84 1.90
CA MET A 94 0.99 23.19 3.21
C MET A 94 1.87 24.43 3.11
N ASP A 95 1.78 25.30 4.12
CA ASP A 95 2.80 26.32 4.35
C ASP A 95 4.14 25.70 4.78
N ALA A 96 5.18 26.53 4.84
CA ALA A 96 6.53 26.07 5.16
C ALA A 96 6.64 25.44 6.55
N ALA A 97 5.96 26.01 7.56
CA ALA A 97 6.01 25.52 8.93
C ALA A 97 5.31 24.17 9.07
N SER A 98 4.14 24.02 8.44
CA SER A 98 3.35 22.78 8.42
C SER A 98 4.10 21.67 7.72
N ARG A 99 4.78 21.98 6.61
CA ARG A 99 5.60 21.01 5.88
C ARG A 99 6.85 20.60 6.67
N ALA A 100 7.46 21.51 7.43
CA ALA A 100 8.58 21.17 8.33
C ALA A 100 8.11 20.20 9.44
N ALA A 101 7.01 20.53 10.13
CA ALA A 101 6.45 19.65 11.15
C ALA A 101 6.01 18.28 10.60
N TYR A 102 5.55 18.23 9.34
CA TYR A 102 5.28 16.97 8.63
C TYR A 102 6.56 16.16 8.41
N ALA A 103 7.66 16.80 8.01
CA ALA A 103 8.95 16.14 7.81
C ALA A 103 9.51 15.55 9.12
N ASP A 104 9.38 16.27 10.24
CA ASP A 104 9.81 15.78 11.55
C ASP A 104 9.04 14.52 11.96
N LYS A 105 7.71 14.54 11.80
CA LYS A 105 6.85 13.36 12.06
C LYS A 105 7.20 12.18 11.15
N LEU A 106 7.60 12.45 9.91
CA LEU A 106 8.03 11.42 8.98
C LEU A 106 9.35 10.79 9.45
N GLN A 107 10.31 11.60 9.90
CA GLN A 107 11.57 11.14 10.45
C GLN A 107 11.35 10.27 11.71
N GLU A 108 10.54 10.73 12.66
CA GLU A 108 10.19 9.98 13.87
C GLU A 108 9.65 8.57 13.55
N ARG A 109 8.81 8.45 12.51
CA ARG A 109 8.27 7.15 12.09
C ARG A 109 9.34 6.20 11.56
N PHE A 110 10.31 6.71 10.81
CA PHE A 110 11.43 5.89 10.33
C PHE A 110 12.32 5.41 11.48
N GLU A 111 12.58 6.27 12.45
CA GLU A 111 13.38 5.97 13.63
C GLU A 111 12.67 4.96 14.56
N THR A 112 11.37 5.13 14.79
CA THR A 112 10.55 4.20 15.60
C THR A 112 10.45 2.82 14.95
N GLY A 113 10.34 2.76 13.61
CA GLY A 113 10.35 1.49 12.87
C GLY A 113 11.67 0.72 13.03
N ARG A 114 12.79 1.45 13.12
CA ARG A 114 14.12 0.87 13.34
C ARG A 114 14.30 0.34 14.76
N GLN A 115 13.78 1.04 15.77
CA GLN A 115 13.82 0.60 17.17
C GLN A 115 13.02 -0.71 17.38
N ARG A 116 11.78 -0.80 16.88
CA ARG A 116 10.98 -2.04 16.98
C ARG A 116 11.65 -3.26 16.34
N LYS A 117 12.43 -3.05 15.27
CA LYS A 117 13.18 -4.12 14.60
C LYS A 117 14.39 -4.59 15.41
N LYS A 118 14.98 -3.69 16.21
CA LYS A 118 16.07 -4.00 17.15
C LYS A 118 15.53 -4.82 18.33
N ASP A 119 14.45 -4.38 18.96
CA ASP A 119 13.83 -5.09 20.10
C ASP A 119 13.39 -6.51 19.73
N LYS A 120 12.86 -6.71 18.51
CA LYS A 120 12.47 -8.04 18.02
C LYS A 120 13.66 -8.97 17.76
N ARG A 121 14.82 -8.42 17.38
CA ARG A 121 16.06 -9.20 17.18
C ARG A 121 16.71 -9.57 18.51
N GLU A 122 16.67 -8.68 19.50
CA GLU A 122 17.20 -8.93 20.84
C GLU A 122 16.27 -9.83 21.68
N GLY A 123 14.96 -9.85 21.38
CA GLY A 123 13.97 -10.70 22.06
C GLY A 123 13.67 -12.05 21.41
N SER A 124 14.33 -12.44 20.31
CA SER A 124 14.24 -13.81 19.78
C SER A 124 15.38 -14.65 20.38
N PRO A 125 15.12 -15.52 21.37
CA PRO A 125 16.08 -16.57 21.69
C PRO A 125 16.20 -17.50 20.49
N GLU A 126 17.43 -17.82 20.09
CA GLU A 126 17.73 -18.86 19.11
C GLU A 126 16.90 -20.12 19.41
N ARG A 127 16.17 -20.58 18.41
CA ARG A 127 15.48 -21.88 18.39
C ARG A 127 15.80 -22.57 17.09
#